data_AF-A0A1E5QP69-F1
#
_entry.id   AF-A0A1E5QP69-F1
#
_cell.length_a   1.000
_cell.length_b   1.000
_cell.length_c   1.000
_cell.angle_alpha   90.00
_cell.angle_beta   90.00
_cell.angle_gamma   90.00
#
_symmetry.space_group_name_H-M   'P 1'
#
loop_
_entity.id
_entity.type
_entity.pdbx_description
1 polymer ?
#
loop_
_entity_poly.entity_id
_entity_poly.type
_entity_poly.pdbx_seq_one_letter_code
_entity_poly.pdbx_strand_id
1 'polypeptide(L)'
;MLTSSTPELTVPELADLIQQAHLQCKALPTTGLLHARNAGEWLLAAKAVLSEEQWQTWLTTDCQLWENTAQTYMAIAKSWPSLDKPHVTLKLESPHLSETAEPSEPIAAEEDAEPDSAPLEAEVENPGILSLYIPGAIVPKARPRVTANGTFMPKRYQEWRNRAEGEIILQLAQKYPDWHFPLEKVIVEVHLIGKHRTNADGDNIVGSCLDVLVAAGAIKNDNLSCIPEIYFKFVPQGSQGVELVLIPLGETS
;
A
#
# COMPACT_ATOMS: atom_id res chain seq x y z
N MET A 1 10.69 3.13 -22.88
CA MET A 1 10.28 1.91 -22.16
C MET A 1 10.53 2.16 -20.69
N LEU A 2 9.49 2.37 -19.89
CA LEU A 2 9.62 2.68 -18.46
C LEU A 2 9.57 1.37 -17.69
N THR A 3 10.70 0.96 -17.11
CA THR A 3 10.80 -0.16 -16.18
C THR A 3 10.14 0.26 -14.87
N SER A 4 8.97 -0.29 -14.57
CA SER A 4 8.31 -0.13 -13.27
C SER A 4 9.19 -0.81 -12.20
N SER A 5 10.00 -0.02 -11.49
CA SER A 5 10.81 -0.50 -10.38
C SER A 5 9.88 -0.87 -9.23
N THR A 6 9.70 -2.16 -9.03
CA THR A 6 9.04 -2.73 -7.86
C THR A 6 9.83 -2.33 -6.60
N PRO A 7 9.16 -1.92 -5.51
CA PRO A 7 9.88 -1.55 -4.31
C PRO A 7 10.48 -2.76 -3.61
N GLU A 8 11.78 -2.70 -3.35
CA GLU A 8 12.56 -3.77 -2.74
C GLU A 8 12.55 -3.60 -1.22
N LEU A 9 11.86 -4.49 -0.50
CA LEU A 9 11.88 -4.54 0.97
C LEU A 9 13.04 -5.41 1.48
N THR A 10 13.69 -4.97 2.55
CA THR A 10 14.77 -5.71 3.21
C THR A 10 14.23 -6.68 4.28
N VAL A 11 15.06 -7.66 4.67
CA VAL A 11 14.69 -8.64 5.71
C VAL A 11 14.36 -8.00 7.08
N PRO A 12 15.08 -6.97 7.55
CA PRO A 12 14.71 -6.26 8.78
C PRO A 12 13.36 -5.53 8.67
N GLU A 13 13.10 -4.85 7.56
CA GLU A 13 11.82 -4.15 7.35
C GLU A 13 10.63 -5.13 7.31
N LEU A 14 10.84 -6.32 6.72
CA LEU A 14 9.85 -7.39 6.78
C LEU A 14 9.59 -7.84 8.23
N ALA A 15 10.62 -7.92 9.07
CA ALA A 15 10.44 -8.32 10.46
C ALA A 15 9.58 -7.32 11.25
N ASP A 16 9.79 -6.03 11.05
CA ASP A 16 9.00 -4.97 11.68
C ASP A 16 7.53 -5.03 11.24
N LEU A 17 7.29 -5.16 9.93
CA LEU A 17 5.95 -5.30 9.37
C LEU A 17 5.24 -6.55 9.90
N ILE A 18 5.93 -7.69 9.93
CA ILE A 18 5.41 -8.95 10.46
C ILE A 18 5.06 -8.82 11.94
N GLN A 19 5.93 -8.21 12.74
CA GLN A 19 5.69 -8.01 14.16
C GLN A 19 4.48 -7.09 14.39
N GLN A 20 4.39 -5.98 13.67
CA GLN A 20 3.26 -5.05 13.76
C GLN A 20 1.94 -5.76 13.40
N ALA A 21 1.90 -6.51 12.30
CA ALA A 21 0.72 -7.28 11.93
C ALA A 21 0.42 -8.40 12.94
N HIS A 22 1.41 -9.06 13.51
CA HIS A 22 1.16 -10.06 14.56
C HIS A 22 0.51 -9.42 15.81
N LEU A 23 1.00 -8.26 16.24
CA LEU A 23 0.41 -7.51 17.35
C LEU A 23 -1.03 -7.07 17.05
N GLN A 24 -1.28 -6.56 15.85
CA GLN A 24 -2.62 -6.18 15.41
C GLN A 24 -3.56 -7.39 15.30
N CYS A 25 -3.05 -8.54 14.84
CA CYS A 25 -3.80 -9.79 14.78
C CYS A 25 -4.32 -10.21 16.18
N LYS A 26 -3.52 -9.97 17.22
CA LYS A 26 -3.89 -10.28 18.61
C LYS A 26 -4.84 -9.24 19.20
N ALA A 27 -4.65 -7.97 18.85
CA ALA A 27 -5.40 -6.85 19.42
C ALA A 27 -6.79 -6.66 18.82
N LEU A 28 -6.99 -7.01 17.54
CA LEU A 28 -8.19 -6.69 16.77
C LEU A 28 -8.84 -7.96 16.18
N PRO A 29 -9.73 -8.66 16.93
CA PRO A 29 -10.32 -9.91 16.47
C PRO A 29 -11.13 -9.81 15.16
N THR A 30 -11.69 -8.64 14.87
CA THR A 30 -12.50 -8.38 13.66
C THR A 30 -11.66 -8.21 12.39
N THR A 31 -10.40 -7.78 12.52
CA THR A 31 -9.42 -7.68 11.43
C THR A 31 -8.28 -8.69 11.57
N GLY A 32 -8.30 -9.56 12.58
CA GLY A 32 -7.19 -10.45 12.91
C GLY A 32 -6.80 -11.39 11.77
N LEU A 33 -7.78 -11.89 11.01
CA LEU A 33 -7.52 -12.74 9.85
C LEU A 33 -6.78 -11.99 8.71
N LEU A 34 -6.98 -10.67 8.60
CA LEU A 34 -6.24 -9.83 7.65
C LEU A 34 -4.79 -9.70 8.07
N HIS A 35 -4.55 -9.31 9.31
CA HIS A 35 -3.20 -9.12 9.80
C HIS A 35 -2.41 -10.44 9.75
N ALA A 36 -3.09 -11.56 10.04
CA ALA A 36 -2.54 -12.91 9.83
C ALA A 36 -2.19 -13.18 8.35
N ARG A 37 -3.04 -12.77 7.40
CA ARG A 37 -2.76 -12.90 5.96
C ARG A 37 -1.57 -12.03 5.55
N ASN A 38 -1.53 -10.76 5.94
CA ASN A 38 -0.45 -9.83 5.60
C ASN A 38 0.90 -10.32 6.16
N ALA A 39 0.92 -10.71 7.44
CA ALA A 39 2.09 -11.36 8.04
C ALA A 39 2.50 -12.61 7.24
N GLY A 40 1.52 -13.41 6.79
CA GLY A 40 1.77 -14.57 5.95
C GLY A 40 2.43 -14.25 4.60
N GLU A 41 2.05 -13.17 3.93
CA GLU A 41 2.67 -12.73 2.66
C GLU A 41 4.13 -12.29 2.88
N TRP A 42 4.41 -11.50 3.93
CA TRP A 42 5.77 -11.08 4.26
C TRP A 42 6.64 -12.25 4.72
N LEU A 43 6.08 -13.21 5.46
CA LEU A 43 6.75 -14.45 5.83
C LEU A 43 7.09 -15.30 4.60
N LEU A 44 6.20 -15.34 3.59
CA LEU A 44 6.48 -16.03 2.33
C LEU A 44 7.60 -15.36 1.54
N ALA A 45 7.62 -14.02 1.52
CA ALA A 45 8.71 -13.26 0.94
C ALA A 45 10.03 -13.61 1.66
N ALA A 46 10.11 -13.39 2.97
CA ALA A 46 11.33 -13.64 3.75
C ALA A 46 11.85 -15.09 3.63
N LYS A 47 10.95 -16.08 3.64
CA LYS A 47 11.32 -17.51 3.48
C LYS A 47 11.93 -17.83 2.11
N ALA A 48 11.67 -17.01 1.09
CA ALA A 48 12.27 -17.19 -0.23
C ALA A 48 13.76 -16.80 -0.27
N VAL A 49 14.26 -16.05 0.72
CA VAL A 49 15.64 -15.54 0.75
C VAL A 49 16.47 -16.05 1.91
N LEU A 50 15.86 -16.29 3.07
CA LEU A 50 16.58 -16.83 4.22
C LEU A 50 16.90 -18.31 4.02
N SER A 51 18.10 -18.73 4.42
CA SER A 51 18.42 -20.15 4.55
C SER A 51 17.59 -20.78 5.69
N GLU A 52 17.45 -22.10 5.69
CA GLU A 52 16.70 -22.81 6.74
C GLU A 52 17.29 -22.54 8.15
N GLU A 53 18.61 -22.38 8.25
CA GLU A 53 19.29 -22.07 9.51
C GLU A 53 19.00 -20.64 9.99
N GLN A 54 18.98 -19.67 9.07
CA GLN A 54 18.68 -18.27 9.39
C GLN A 54 17.21 -18.06 9.70
N TRP A 55 16.32 -18.80 9.03
CA TRP A 55 14.86 -18.70 9.18
C TRP A 55 14.41 -18.85 10.63
N GLN A 56 14.88 -19.91 11.30
CA GLN A 56 14.45 -20.21 12.66
C GLN A 56 14.93 -19.15 13.65
N THR A 57 16.19 -18.71 13.53
CA THR A 57 16.74 -17.64 14.37
C THR A 57 15.95 -16.36 14.14
N TRP A 58 15.85 -15.90 12.90
CA TRP A 58 15.20 -14.66 12.51
C TRP A 58 13.73 -14.56 12.97
N LEU A 59 12.96 -15.64 12.85
CA LEU A 59 11.58 -15.67 13.33
C LEU A 59 11.49 -15.37 14.83
N THR A 60 12.39 -15.97 15.62
CA THR A 60 12.34 -15.85 17.07
C THR A 60 12.95 -14.55 17.58
N THR A 61 14.03 -14.07 16.95
CA THR A 61 14.77 -12.89 17.40
C THR A 61 14.17 -11.60 16.87
N ASP A 62 13.87 -11.54 15.58
CA ASP A 62 13.49 -10.31 14.90
C ASP A 62 11.96 -10.18 14.83
N CYS A 63 11.27 -11.23 14.38
CA CYS A 63 9.81 -11.19 14.27
C CYS A 63 9.07 -11.44 15.60
N GLN A 64 9.76 -11.99 16.61
CA GLN A 64 9.18 -12.45 17.89
C GLN A 64 8.00 -13.43 17.69
N LEU A 65 8.10 -14.27 16.67
CA LEU A 65 7.09 -15.24 16.27
C LEU A 65 7.56 -16.68 16.52
N TRP A 66 6.59 -17.53 16.81
CA TRP A 66 6.80 -18.98 16.89
C TRP A 66 6.56 -19.59 15.51
N GLU A 67 7.34 -20.60 15.14
CA GLU A 67 7.26 -21.28 13.83
C GLU A 67 5.84 -21.76 13.49
N ASN A 68 5.10 -22.29 14.46
CA ASN A 68 3.71 -22.72 14.27
C ASN A 68 2.77 -21.57 13.86
N THR A 69 3.00 -20.37 14.39
CA THR A 69 2.22 -19.17 14.11
C THR A 69 2.58 -18.65 12.73
N ALA A 70 3.87 -18.62 12.40
CA ALA A 70 4.35 -18.27 11.07
C ALA A 70 3.76 -19.20 10.00
N GLN A 71 3.81 -20.51 10.21
CA GLN A 71 3.22 -21.50 9.29
C GLN A 71 1.71 -21.30 9.11
N THR A 72 0.99 -20.98 10.19
CA THR A 72 -0.45 -20.70 10.13
C THR A 72 -0.73 -19.46 9.27
N TYR A 73 0.00 -18.37 9.49
CA TYR A 73 -0.12 -17.14 8.72
C TYR A 73 0.22 -17.34 7.24
N MET A 74 1.31 -18.05 6.94
CA MET A 74 1.69 -18.38 5.57
C MET A 74 0.64 -19.28 4.88
N ALA A 75 0.02 -20.22 5.60
CA ALA A 75 -1.06 -21.04 5.07
C ALA A 75 -2.32 -20.20 4.77
N ILE A 76 -2.64 -19.22 5.61
CA ILE A 76 -3.71 -18.25 5.37
C ILE A 76 -3.41 -17.43 4.10
N ALA A 77 -2.19 -16.92 3.95
CA ALA A 77 -1.78 -16.19 2.74
C ALA A 77 -1.88 -17.06 1.48
N LYS A 78 -1.34 -18.29 1.49
CA LYS A 78 -1.40 -19.23 0.36
C LYS A 78 -2.82 -19.62 -0.05
N SER A 79 -3.75 -19.70 0.90
CA SER A 79 -5.14 -20.12 0.67
C SER A 79 -6.07 -18.96 0.29
N TRP A 80 -5.59 -17.72 0.38
CA TRP A 80 -6.33 -16.56 -0.08
C TRP A 80 -6.23 -16.47 -1.61
N PRO A 81 -7.34 -16.42 -2.38
CA PRO A 81 -7.28 -16.40 -3.84
C PRO A 81 -6.44 -15.21 -4.32
N SER A 82 -5.27 -15.51 -4.89
CA SER A 82 -4.33 -14.51 -5.41
C SER A 82 -5.00 -13.74 -6.56
N LEU A 83 -5.15 -12.43 -6.38
CA LEU A 83 -5.11 -11.48 -7.49
C LEU A 83 -3.63 -11.13 -7.66
N ASP A 84 -3.14 -11.19 -8.89
CA ASP A 84 -1.74 -11.15 -9.33
C ASP A 84 -0.69 -10.80 -8.25
N LYS A 85 0.20 -11.75 -7.99
CA LYS A 85 1.28 -11.64 -7.00
C LYS A 85 1.98 -10.29 -7.14
N PRO A 86 2.04 -9.45 -6.09
CA PRO A 86 3.03 -8.39 -6.07
C PRO A 86 4.39 -9.08 -6.18
N HIS A 87 5.14 -8.73 -7.23
CA HIS A 87 6.55 -9.05 -7.31
C HIS A 87 7.18 -8.49 -6.03
N VAL A 88 7.71 -9.34 -5.17
CA VAL A 88 8.61 -8.92 -4.08
C VAL A 88 9.94 -9.51 -4.47
N THR A 89 10.82 -8.66 -5.01
CA THR A 89 12.21 -9.03 -5.24
C THR A 89 12.97 -8.62 -3.99
N LEU A 90 13.64 -9.58 -3.37
CA LEU A 90 14.41 -9.39 -2.16
C LEU A 90 15.89 -9.28 -2.52
N LYS A 91 16.56 -8.33 -1.87
CA LYS A 91 17.99 -8.09 -2.06
C LYS A 91 18.79 -9.10 -1.22
N LEU A 92 19.57 -9.96 -1.86
CA LEU A 92 20.61 -10.75 -1.21
C LEU A 92 21.86 -9.88 -1.06
N GLU A 93 22.29 -9.60 0.17
CA GLU A 93 23.63 -9.07 0.42
C GLU A 93 24.57 -10.19 0.87
N SER A 94 25.70 -10.32 0.18
CA SER A 94 26.91 -10.98 0.68
C SER A 94 28.15 -10.51 -0.12
N PRO A 95 29.37 -10.61 0.46
CA PRO A 95 30.33 -9.50 0.49
C PRO A 95 31.55 -9.66 -0.43
N HIS A 96 32.19 -8.49 -0.68
CA HIS A 96 33.56 -8.24 -1.16
C HIS A 96 34.00 -8.81 -2.52
N LEU A 97 34.30 -7.91 -3.47
CA LEU A 97 35.68 -7.58 -3.85
C LEU A 97 35.73 -6.31 -4.73
N SER A 98 36.74 -5.51 -4.43
CA SER A 98 37.15 -4.23 -4.98
C SER A 98 37.42 -4.22 -6.49
N GLU A 99 37.09 -3.13 -7.19
CA GLU A 99 38.07 -2.47 -8.04
C GLU A 99 37.76 -0.98 -8.28
N THR A 100 38.78 -0.19 -8.03
CA THR A 100 38.94 1.26 -8.18
C THR A 100 39.14 1.67 -9.63
N ALA A 101 38.57 2.81 -10.07
CA ALA A 101 39.29 3.91 -10.74
C ALA A 101 38.32 4.96 -11.34
N GLU A 102 38.40 6.19 -10.82
CA GLU A 102 38.05 7.46 -11.50
C GLU A 102 39.22 7.90 -12.42
N PRO A 103 39.23 9.10 -13.06
CA PRO A 103 38.18 9.86 -13.78
C PRO A 103 38.70 10.37 -15.16
N SER A 104 37.85 10.99 -15.99
CA SER A 104 38.30 12.04 -16.94
C SER A 104 37.15 12.87 -17.54
N GLU A 105 37.12 14.15 -17.18
CA GLU A 105 36.73 15.30 -18.01
C GLU A 105 38.03 16.12 -18.28
N PRO A 106 38.10 17.25 -19.05
CA PRO A 106 37.04 18.14 -19.58
C PRO A 106 37.33 18.70 -21.01
N ILE A 107 36.54 19.71 -21.44
CA ILE A 107 36.82 20.91 -22.32
C ILE A 107 35.48 21.26 -23.02
N ALA A 108 34.74 22.36 -22.84
CA ALA A 108 34.92 23.81 -22.57
C ALA A 108 34.51 24.69 -23.79
N ALA A 109 33.97 25.88 -23.46
CA ALA A 109 33.51 27.05 -24.26
C ALA A 109 32.03 27.02 -24.74
N GLU A 110 31.11 27.81 -24.15
CA GLU A 110 30.91 29.29 -24.20
C GLU A 110 30.46 29.75 -25.61
N GLU A 111 29.52 30.66 -25.87
CA GLU A 111 28.80 31.72 -25.13
C GLU A 111 27.63 32.16 -26.06
N ASP A 112 26.51 32.67 -25.54
CA ASP A 112 25.90 33.93 -26.02
C ASP A 112 24.60 34.21 -25.26
N ALA A 113 24.59 35.38 -24.61
CA ALA A 113 23.50 35.96 -23.84
C ALA A 113 22.56 36.78 -24.74
N GLU A 114 21.30 36.94 -24.34
CA GLU A 114 20.73 38.26 -24.02
C GLU A 114 19.37 38.13 -23.27
N PRO A 115 18.97 39.16 -22.50
CA PRO A 115 18.06 39.04 -21.36
C PRO A 115 16.64 39.59 -21.64
N ASP A 116 15.79 39.48 -20.61
CA ASP A 116 14.55 40.25 -20.37
C ASP A 116 13.23 39.48 -20.53
N SER A 117 12.73 38.92 -19.42
CA SER A 117 11.42 39.29 -18.86
C SER A 117 11.10 38.48 -17.59
N ALA A 118 10.85 39.21 -16.51
CA ALA A 118 10.47 38.80 -15.14
C ALA A 118 9.23 37.88 -15.02
N PRO A 119 8.77 37.51 -13.80
CA PRO A 119 9.46 37.13 -12.57
C PRO A 119 9.08 35.71 -12.10
N LEU A 120 9.99 35.07 -11.36
CA LEU A 120 9.82 33.91 -10.46
C LEU A 120 8.39 33.35 -10.37
N GLU A 121 8.06 32.39 -11.23
CA GLU A 121 7.17 31.32 -10.81
C GLU A 121 8.01 30.40 -9.93
N ALA A 122 7.89 30.59 -8.62
CA ALA A 122 8.38 29.62 -7.66
C ALA A 122 7.87 28.25 -8.10
N GLU A 123 8.79 27.33 -8.37
CA GLU A 123 8.48 25.91 -8.49
C GLU A 123 7.82 25.52 -7.16
N VAL A 124 6.48 25.50 -7.16
CA VAL A 124 5.73 24.86 -6.10
C VAL A 124 6.08 23.39 -6.24
N GLU A 125 6.95 22.91 -5.35
CA GLU A 125 7.27 21.49 -5.19
C GLU A 125 5.97 20.71 -5.27
N ASN A 126 5.80 19.94 -6.34
CA ASN A 126 4.56 19.18 -6.59
C ASN A 126 4.31 18.30 -5.35
N PRO A 127 3.22 18.50 -4.58
CA PRO A 127 2.91 17.60 -3.47
C PRO A 127 2.52 16.28 -4.12
N GLY A 128 3.47 15.33 -4.17
CA GLY A 128 3.43 14.20 -5.10
C GLY A 128 2.08 13.49 -5.13
N ILE A 129 1.62 13.12 -6.32
CA ILE A 129 0.35 12.40 -6.48
C ILE A 129 0.59 10.93 -6.13
N LEU A 130 -0.24 10.34 -5.26
CA LEU A 130 -0.20 8.91 -4.98
C LEU A 130 -1.25 8.19 -5.82
N SER A 131 -0.88 7.06 -6.45
CA SER A 131 -1.79 6.16 -7.16
C SER A 131 -1.71 4.76 -6.56
N LEU A 132 -2.84 4.32 -6.02
CA LEU A 132 -3.03 3.04 -5.36
C LEU A 132 -4.10 2.24 -6.10
N TYR A 133 -3.99 0.91 -6.09
CA TYR A 133 -4.92 0.06 -6.84
C TYR A 133 -5.47 -1.09 -6.00
N ILE A 134 -6.79 -1.22 -5.92
CA ILE A 134 -7.46 -2.35 -5.28
C ILE A 134 -7.91 -3.33 -6.37
N PRO A 135 -7.35 -4.54 -6.47
CA PRO A 135 -7.74 -5.48 -7.51
C PRO A 135 -9.10 -6.14 -7.20
N GLY A 136 -9.81 -6.49 -8.28
CA GLY A 136 -11.06 -7.25 -8.24
C GLY A 136 -12.32 -6.40 -8.09
N ALA A 137 -13.47 -7.07 -7.90
CA ALA A 137 -14.75 -6.38 -7.73
C ALA A 137 -14.78 -5.57 -6.43
N ILE A 138 -15.24 -4.32 -6.49
CA ILE A 138 -15.60 -3.57 -5.29
C ILE A 138 -16.85 -4.18 -4.64
N VAL A 139 -16.90 -4.20 -3.31
CA VAL A 139 -18.13 -4.48 -2.55
C VAL A 139 -18.63 -3.16 -1.98
N PRO A 140 -19.75 -2.60 -2.50
CA PRO A 140 -20.29 -1.34 -2.02
C PRO A 140 -20.62 -1.38 -0.53
N LYS A 141 -20.48 -0.23 0.14
CA LYS A 141 -20.65 -0.09 1.58
C LYS A 141 -22.05 -0.49 1.96
N ALA A 142 -22.16 -1.56 2.73
CA ALA A 142 -23.43 -2.06 3.18
C ALA A 142 -23.86 -1.30 4.44
N ARG A 143 -25.17 -1.10 4.62
CA ARG A 143 -25.68 -0.60 5.89
C ARG A 143 -25.35 -1.58 7.03
N PRO A 144 -24.97 -1.09 8.23
CA PRO A 144 -24.84 -1.95 9.38
C PRO A 144 -26.12 -2.74 9.64
N ARG A 145 -25.97 -4.00 10.07
CA ARG A 145 -27.05 -4.88 10.47
C ARG A 145 -27.21 -4.80 11.97
N VAL A 146 -28.43 -4.52 12.42
CA VAL A 146 -28.76 -4.44 13.83
C VAL A 146 -29.35 -5.78 14.27
N THR A 147 -28.82 -6.32 15.35
CA THR A 147 -29.37 -7.50 16.04
C THR A 147 -29.48 -7.22 17.53
N ALA A 148 -30.12 -8.12 18.27
CA ALA A 148 -30.14 -8.06 19.73
C ALA A 148 -28.73 -8.02 20.36
N ASN A 149 -27.72 -8.56 19.66
CA ASN A 149 -26.33 -8.62 20.12
C ASN A 149 -25.47 -7.45 19.60
N GLY A 150 -26.09 -6.40 19.06
CA GLY A 150 -25.41 -5.21 18.57
C GLY A 150 -25.44 -5.06 17.05
N THR A 151 -24.62 -4.11 16.59
CA THR A 151 -24.58 -3.66 15.20
C THR A 151 -23.30 -4.15 14.52
N PHE A 152 -23.43 -4.85 13.40
CA PHE A 152 -22.28 -5.39 12.67
C PHE A 152 -22.40 -5.17 11.15
N MET A 153 -21.28 -5.10 10.46
CA MET A 153 -21.27 -5.06 8.99
C MET A 153 -21.42 -6.45 8.39
N PRO A 154 -22.03 -6.62 7.20
CA PRO A 154 -22.10 -7.93 6.55
C PRO A 154 -20.72 -8.56 6.31
N LYS A 155 -20.61 -9.88 6.52
CA LYS A 155 -19.35 -10.64 6.42
C LYS A 155 -18.61 -10.41 5.10
N ARG A 156 -19.34 -10.43 3.97
CA ARG A 156 -18.78 -10.17 2.63
C ARG A 156 -18.12 -8.79 2.50
N TYR A 157 -18.70 -7.76 3.13
CA TYR A 157 -18.11 -6.42 3.14
C TYR A 157 -16.84 -6.39 3.98
N GLN A 158 -16.88 -7.00 5.18
CA GLN A 158 -15.71 -7.11 6.05
C GLN A 158 -14.56 -7.84 5.35
N GLU A 159 -14.81 -9.01 4.75
CA GLU A 159 -13.81 -9.79 4.02
C GLU A 159 -13.20 -9.01 2.85
N TRP A 160 -14.04 -8.29 2.09
CA TRP A 160 -13.57 -7.44 1.00
C TRP A 160 -12.71 -6.27 1.51
N ARG A 161 -13.21 -5.53 2.51
CA ARG A 161 -12.55 -4.35 3.07
C ARG A 161 -11.21 -4.73 3.66
N ASN A 162 -11.18 -5.81 4.42
CA ASN A 162 -9.96 -6.33 5.01
C ASN A 162 -8.91 -6.61 3.92
N ARG A 163 -9.25 -7.37 2.88
CA ARG A 163 -8.31 -7.63 1.76
C ARG A 163 -7.83 -6.34 1.09
N ALA A 164 -8.73 -5.38 0.86
CA ALA A 164 -8.40 -4.11 0.24
C ALA A 164 -7.48 -3.24 1.12
N GLU A 165 -7.72 -3.20 2.43
CA GLU A 165 -6.87 -2.54 3.42
C GLU A 165 -5.43 -3.10 3.38
N GLY A 166 -5.27 -4.42 3.39
CA GLY A 166 -3.95 -5.04 3.27
C GLY A 166 -3.23 -4.70 1.97
N GLU A 167 -3.96 -4.62 0.86
CA GLU A 167 -3.41 -4.21 -0.43
C GLU A 167 -2.90 -2.76 -0.40
N ILE A 168 -3.66 -1.84 0.19
CA ILE A 168 -3.25 -0.44 0.30
C ILE A 168 -2.01 -0.30 1.19
N ILE A 169 -1.99 -0.96 2.35
CA ILE A 169 -0.82 -0.93 3.26
C ILE A 169 0.45 -1.38 2.52
N LEU A 170 0.36 -2.48 1.76
CA LEU A 170 1.48 -2.98 0.97
C LEU A 170 1.96 -1.95 -0.05
N GLN A 171 1.04 -1.36 -0.81
CA GLN A 171 1.39 -0.37 -1.82
C GLN A 171 1.96 0.92 -1.23
N LEU A 172 1.50 1.35 -0.04
CA LEU A 172 2.06 2.51 0.65
C LEU A 172 3.50 2.24 1.07
N ALA A 173 3.74 1.15 1.81
CA ALA A 173 5.07 0.78 2.29
C ALA A 173 6.06 0.57 1.13
N GLN A 174 5.59 0.02 0.02
CA GLN A 174 6.39 -0.23 -1.16
C GLN A 174 6.61 1.07 -1.96
N LYS A 175 5.55 1.69 -2.49
CA LYS A 175 5.69 2.77 -3.48
C LYS A 175 6.03 4.13 -2.86
N TYR A 176 5.74 4.31 -1.57
CA TYR A 176 5.81 5.58 -0.87
C TYR A 176 6.51 5.43 0.50
N PRO A 177 7.73 4.86 0.56
CA PRO A 177 8.42 4.58 1.83
C PRO A 177 8.81 5.85 2.58
N ASP A 178 9.12 6.93 1.86
CA ASP A 178 9.55 8.20 2.43
C ASP A 178 8.39 9.12 2.82
N TRP A 179 7.16 8.68 2.61
CA TRP A 179 5.96 9.49 2.87
C TRP A 179 5.50 9.38 4.31
N HIS A 180 5.12 10.51 4.89
CA HIS A 180 4.49 10.54 6.21
C HIS A 180 2.98 10.31 6.10
N PHE A 181 2.51 9.25 6.76
CA PHE A 181 1.10 8.89 6.85
C PHE A 181 0.63 8.90 8.32
N PRO A 182 -0.67 9.19 8.59
CA PRO A 182 -1.73 9.45 7.62
C PRO A 182 -1.72 10.87 7.05
N LEU A 183 -2.12 11.03 5.78
CA LEU A 183 -2.32 12.33 5.16
C LEU A 183 -3.43 13.11 5.89
N GLU A 184 -3.16 14.38 6.23
CA GLU A 184 -4.09 15.20 6.98
C GLU A 184 -5.13 15.90 6.12
N LYS A 185 -4.76 16.30 4.90
CA LYS A 185 -5.62 17.00 3.95
C LYS A 185 -5.33 16.55 2.53
N VAL A 186 -6.34 16.08 1.80
CA VAL A 186 -6.15 15.33 0.56
C VAL A 186 -7.37 15.43 -0.36
N ILE A 187 -7.16 15.56 -1.66
CA ILE A 187 -8.20 15.30 -2.68
C ILE A 187 -8.15 13.82 -3.02
N VAL A 188 -9.32 13.19 -3.09
CA VAL A 188 -9.44 11.77 -3.44
C VAL A 188 -10.14 11.62 -4.78
N GLU A 189 -9.51 10.95 -5.74
CA GLU A 189 -10.18 10.46 -6.94
C GLU A 189 -10.38 8.95 -6.88
N VAL A 190 -11.59 8.52 -7.20
CA VAL A 190 -11.99 7.10 -7.26
C VAL A 190 -12.32 6.73 -8.68
N HIS A 191 -11.48 5.90 -9.29
CA HIS A 191 -11.62 5.43 -10.65
C HIS A 191 -12.01 3.95 -10.61
N LEU A 192 -13.29 3.67 -10.85
CA LEU A 192 -13.84 2.32 -10.86
C LEU A 192 -13.64 1.68 -12.25
N ILE A 193 -12.71 0.72 -12.37
CA ILE A 193 -12.24 0.20 -13.66
C ILE A 193 -12.76 -1.22 -13.91
N GLY A 194 -13.24 -1.47 -15.13
CA GLY A 194 -13.61 -2.79 -15.61
C GLY A 194 -15.02 -3.24 -15.20
N LYS A 195 -15.22 -4.56 -15.10
CA LYS A 195 -16.54 -5.16 -14.90
C LYS A 195 -16.96 -5.12 -13.43
N HIS A 196 -17.75 -4.11 -13.08
CA HIS A 196 -18.38 -4.01 -11.77
C HIS A 196 -19.90 -4.15 -11.84
N ARG A 197 -20.51 -4.37 -10.68
CA ARG A 197 -21.96 -4.35 -10.53
C ARG A 197 -22.45 -2.92 -10.77
N THR A 198 -23.15 -2.68 -11.88
CA THR A 198 -23.58 -1.33 -12.30
C THR A 198 -24.83 -0.81 -11.60
N ASN A 199 -25.58 -1.66 -10.89
CA ASN A 199 -26.73 -1.25 -10.06
C ASN A 199 -26.34 -1.00 -8.60
N ALA A 200 -25.08 -0.63 -8.34
CA ALA A 200 -24.62 -0.18 -7.03
C ALA A 200 -24.61 1.35 -7.01
N ASP A 201 -24.97 1.93 -5.86
CA ASP A 201 -24.94 3.38 -5.69
C ASP A 201 -23.47 3.87 -5.61
N GLY A 202 -23.15 4.94 -6.34
CA GLY A 202 -21.80 5.48 -6.43
C GLY A 202 -21.26 5.97 -5.09
N ASP A 203 -22.11 6.55 -4.25
CA ASP A 203 -21.76 6.99 -2.90
C ASP A 203 -21.37 5.81 -2.00
N ASN A 204 -22.05 4.66 -2.12
CA ASN A 204 -21.69 3.45 -1.39
C ASN A 204 -20.35 2.86 -1.88
N ILE A 205 -20.03 3.00 -3.17
CA ILE A 205 -18.73 2.62 -3.72
C ILE A 205 -17.64 3.51 -3.15
N VAL A 206 -17.78 4.83 -3.28
CA VAL A 206 -16.83 5.81 -2.73
C VAL A 206 -16.64 5.60 -1.23
N GLY A 207 -17.73 5.42 -0.47
CA GLY A 207 -17.66 5.17 0.97
C GLY A 207 -16.89 3.90 1.33
N SER A 208 -16.84 2.91 0.45
CA SER A 208 -16.02 1.70 0.66
C SER A 208 -14.53 1.98 0.46
N CYS A 209 -14.20 2.81 -0.53
CA CYS A 209 -12.83 3.26 -0.78
C CYS A 209 -12.31 4.10 0.39
N LEU A 210 -13.12 5.02 0.90
CA LEU A 210 -12.77 5.85 2.06
C LEU A 210 -12.57 5.01 3.32
N ASP A 211 -13.46 4.05 3.60
CA ASP A 211 -13.30 3.11 4.72
C ASP A 211 -11.95 2.37 4.64
N VAL A 212 -11.52 1.97 3.43
CA VAL A 212 -10.24 1.29 3.20
C VAL A 212 -9.06 2.24 3.40
N LEU A 213 -9.10 3.46 2.85
CA LEU A 213 -8.02 4.45 2.99
C LEU A 213 -7.79 4.84 4.46
N VAL A 214 -8.86 5.03 5.23
CA VAL A 214 -8.77 5.31 6.67
C VAL A 214 -8.24 4.10 7.43
N ALA A 215 -8.77 2.90 7.15
CA ALA A 215 -8.33 1.68 7.84
C ALA A 215 -6.85 1.36 7.57
N ALA A 216 -6.39 1.60 6.35
CA ALA A 216 -4.99 1.39 5.96
C ALA A 216 -4.04 2.48 6.50
N GLY A 217 -4.56 3.52 7.15
CA GLY A 217 -3.77 4.64 7.63
C GLY A 217 -3.26 5.57 6.53
N ALA A 218 -3.78 5.47 5.30
CA ALA A 218 -3.39 6.36 4.19
C ALA A 218 -3.80 7.80 4.46
N ILE A 219 -4.99 7.98 5.04
CA ILE A 219 -5.60 9.29 5.34
C ILE A 219 -6.13 9.30 6.77
N LYS A 220 -6.17 10.49 7.38
CA LYS A 220 -6.49 10.63 8.81
C LYS A 220 -7.94 10.30 9.13
N ASN A 221 -8.87 10.71 8.27
CA ASN A 221 -10.30 10.44 8.37
C ASN A 221 -10.99 10.69 7.01
N ASP A 222 -12.28 10.38 6.92
CA ASP A 222 -13.09 10.51 5.70
C ASP A 222 -14.04 11.72 5.71
N ASN A 223 -13.80 12.72 6.56
CA ASN A 223 -14.66 13.90 6.69
C ASN A 223 -14.16 15.09 5.86
N LEU A 224 -14.98 16.14 5.76
CA LEU A 224 -14.68 17.32 4.95
C LEU A 224 -13.43 18.12 5.40
N SER A 225 -12.96 17.95 6.64
CA SER A 225 -11.73 18.61 7.07
C SER A 225 -10.49 17.93 6.51
N CYS A 226 -10.55 16.61 6.28
CA CYS A 226 -9.48 15.85 5.63
C CYS A 226 -9.66 15.81 4.12
N ILE A 227 -10.90 15.63 3.63
CA ILE A 227 -11.20 15.45 2.21
C ILE A 227 -12.14 16.56 1.73
N PRO A 228 -11.60 17.73 1.33
CA PRO A 228 -12.43 18.83 0.83
C PRO A 228 -13.02 18.54 -0.55
N GLU A 229 -12.40 17.66 -1.34
CA GLU A 229 -12.84 17.34 -2.71
C GLU A 229 -12.73 15.83 -2.99
N ILE A 230 -13.77 15.29 -3.64
CA ILE A 230 -13.81 13.89 -4.10
C ILE A 230 -14.31 13.83 -5.54
N TYR A 231 -13.58 13.11 -6.38
CA TYR A 231 -13.97 12.82 -7.76
C TYR A 231 -14.27 11.33 -7.92
N PHE A 232 -15.32 11.00 -8.67
CA PHE A 232 -15.68 9.63 -8.98
C PHE A 232 -15.87 9.44 -10.48
N LYS A 233 -15.26 8.38 -11.02
CA LYS A 233 -15.34 8.02 -12.43
C LYS A 233 -15.53 6.52 -12.58
N PHE A 234 -16.44 6.11 -13.47
CA PHE A 234 -16.56 4.72 -13.91
C PHE A 234 -15.93 4.55 -15.30
N VAL A 235 -15.01 3.60 -15.42
CA VAL A 235 -14.25 3.28 -16.63
C VAL A 235 -14.53 1.82 -17.01
N PRO A 236 -15.41 1.53 -17.97
CA PRO A 236 -15.87 0.15 -18.22
C PRO A 236 -14.80 -0.75 -18.89
N GLN A 237 -13.75 -0.17 -19.46
CA GLN A 237 -12.64 -0.90 -20.07
C GLN A 237 -11.43 -0.94 -19.12
N GLY A 238 -10.76 -2.10 -19.05
CA GLY A 238 -9.54 -2.29 -18.26
C GLY A 238 -9.59 -3.49 -17.32
N SER A 239 -8.48 -3.70 -16.60
CA SER A 239 -8.40 -4.70 -15.54
C SER A 239 -9.38 -4.34 -14.43
N GLN A 240 -10.11 -5.34 -13.95
CA GLN A 240 -11.16 -5.10 -12.96
C GLN A 240 -10.56 -4.71 -11.61
N GLY A 241 -10.90 -3.51 -11.13
CA GLY A 241 -10.42 -2.98 -9.86
C GLY A 241 -10.86 -1.56 -9.60
N VAL A 242 -10.19 -0.93 -8.63
CA VAL A 242 -10.38 0.48 -8.28
C VAL A 242 -9.01 1.13 -8.21
N GLU A 243 -8.80 2.16 -9.01
CA GLU A 243 -7.66 3.06 -8.84
C GLU A 243 -8.07 4.21 -7.92
N LEU A 244 -7.24 4.49 -6.93
CA LEU A 244 -7.39 5.55 -5.95
C LEU A 244 -6.23 6.52 -6.14
N VAL A 245 -6.56 7.76 -6.48
CA VAL A 245 -5.58 8.83 -6.64
C VAL A 245 -5.72 9.76 -5.44
N LEU A 246 -4.62 9.99 -4.73
CA LEU A 246 -4.56 10.89 -3.58
C LEU A 246 -3.66 12.08 -3.92
N ILE A 247 -4.20 13.29 -3.78
CA ILE A 247 -3.47 14.54 -4.03
C ILE A 247 -3.40 15.30 -2.70
N PRO A 248 -2.26 15.26 -1.99
CA PRO A 248 -2.10 15.98 -0.73
C PRO A 248 -2.27 17.49 -0.93
N LEU A 249 -2.92 18.13 0.05
CA LEU A 249 -3.15 19.58 0.07
C LEU A 249 -2.37 20.19 1.25
N GLY A 250 -1.04 20.24 1.12
CA GLY A 250 -0.11 20.77 2.12
C GLY A 250 1.33 20.33 1.86
N GLU A 251 2.29 20.94 2.56
CA GLU A 251 3.70 20.52 2.48
C GLU A 251 3.85 19.11 3.06
N THR A 252 4.36 18.19 2.24
CA THR A 252 4.88 16.90 2.68
C THR A 252 6.22 17.15 3.37
N SER A 253 6.18 17.47 4.67
CA SER A 253 7.38 17.62 5.51
C SER A 253 7.80 16.30 6.13
#